data_AF-R4WWW2-F1
#
_entry.id   AF-R4WWW2-F1
#
_cell.length_a   1.000
_cell.length_b   1.000
_cell.length_c   1.000
_cell.angle_alpha   90.00
_cell.angle_beta   90.00
_cell.angle_gamma   90.00
#
_symmetry.space_group_name_H-M   'P 1'
#
loop_
_entity.id
_entity.type
_entity.pdbx_description
1 polymer ?
#
loop_
_entity_poly.entity_id
_entity_poly.type
_entity_poly.pdbx_seq_one_letter_code
_entity_poly.pdbx_strand_id
1 'polypeptide(L)'
;MTNNIFKQYPYFLNSNGFYEVIPPKSNNDVEKIIQLSSPIIIENKFLDPSTGVEKLIITDGKNIERIEASDILTSFKLPGLIKYGFNINERYIKSLSYALQSMRQSLPLSKLYTGVGVLQSDDEGMVISLDKPYFSKEIEQSQANEIICETHYDLQPKGTFKGWWKMYLKQVKGNLLLELAVVFAASSLVTAFLKTRHEVEFAGTIFSFMGNSSTGKSTAAALAVSIAGNPTKGSNTLFRSWNGTRNALEGYLSSNFGVPIVLDELSAATFKDTTGFVYRLGRGTRPTTL
;
A
#
# COMPACT_ATOMS: atom_id res chain seq x y z
N MET A 1 1.24 -22.76 27.90
CA MET A 1 1.60 -21.36 28.19
C MET A 1 1.09 -20.52 27.03
N THR A 2 0.10 -19.66 27.25
CA THR A 2 -0.34 -18.71 26.21
C THR A 2 0.79 -17.73 25.97
N ASN A 3 1.38 -17.74 24.76
CA ASN A 3 2.36 -16.73 24.38
C ASN A 3 1.67 -15.37 24.38
N ASN A 4 2.18 -14.45 25.21
CA ASN A 4 1.70 -13.08 25.23
C ASN A 4 2.30 -12.32 24.03
N ILE A 5 1.44 -11.64 23.28
CA ILE A 5 1.81 -10.76 22.17
C ILE A 5 2.42 -9.46 22.72
N PHE A 6 1.90 -8.98 23.86
CA PHE A 6 2.42 -7.82 24.57
C PHE A 6 2.32 -8.06 26.08
N LYS A 7 3.30 -7.59 26.84
CA LYS A 7 3.32 -7.68 28.31
C LYS A 7 4.05 -6.48 28.91
N GLN A 8 3.31 -5.66 29.64
CA GLN A 8 3.83 -4.56 30.43
C GLN A 8 2.93 -4.40 31.65
N TYR A 9 3.41 -4.84 32.81
CA TYR A 9 2.62 -4.84 34.04
C TYR A 9 1.97 -3.47 34.30
N PRO A 10 0.66 -3.40 34.63
CA PRO A 10 -0.26 -4.50 34.94
C PRO A 10 -0.93 -5.17 33.73
N TYR A 11 -0.56 -4.83 32.51
CA TYR A 11 -1.25 -5.22 31.29
C TYR A 11 -0.58 -6.36 30.54
N PHE A 12 -1.40 -7.18 29.88
CA PHE A 12 -0.92 -8.15 28.89
C PHE A 12 -1.97 -8.42 27.81
N LEU A 13 -1.48 -8.83 26.64
CA LEU A 13 -2.27 -9.17 25.46
C LEU A 13 -1.88 -10.57 25.01
N ASN A 14 -2.88 -11.38 24.70
CA ASN A 14 -2.68 -12.68 24.05
C ASN A 14 -3.69 -12.83 22.90
N SER A 15 -3.73 -14.01 22.27
CA SER A 15 -4.62 -14.31 21.14
C SER A 15 -6.12 -14.19 21.45
N ASN A 16 -6.52 -14.12 22.73
CA ASN A 16 -7.92 -14.12 23.16
C ASN A 16 -8.41 -12.75 23.61
N GLY A 17 -7.50 -11.85 24.04
CA GLY A 17 -7.91 -10.54 24.52
C GLY A 17 -6.79 -9.72 25.15
N PHE A 18 -7.15 -8.48 25.46
CA PHE A 18 -6.34 -7.58 26.27
C PHE A 18 -6.81 -7.64 27.72
N TYR A 19 -5.88 -7.76 28.66
CA TYR A 19 -6.16 -7.99 30.07
C TYR A 19 -5.39 -7.02 30.97
N GLU A 20 -5.95 -6.78 32.14
CA GLU A 20 -5.32 -6.07 33.26
C GLU A 20 -5.26 -6.99 34.48
N VAL A 21 -4.10 -6.97 35.15
CA VAL A 21 -3.86 -7.64 36.42
C VAL A 21 -4.07 -6.66 37.55
N ILE A 22 -5.05 -6.92 38.41
CA ILE A 22 -5.26 -6.15 39.63
C ILE A 22 -4.54 -6.86 40.79
N PRO A 23 -3.55 -6.20 41.44
CA PRO A 23 -2.86 -6.78 42.57
C PRO A 23 -3.79 -6.93 43.77
N PRO A 24 -3.53 -7.92 44.64
CA PRO A 24 -4.29 -8.10 45.87
C PRO A 24 -4.13 -6.89 46.79
N LYS A 25 -5.22 -6.44 47.40
CA LYS A 25 -5.23 -5.29 48.34
C LYS A 25 -4.97 -5.70 49.79
N SER A 26 -5.09 -6.99 50.10
CA SER A 26 -4.88 -7.57 51.42
C SER A 26 -4.21 -8.94 51.31
N ASN A 27 -3.61 -9.44 52.39
CA ASN A 27 -2.93 -10.74 52.42
C ASN A 27 -3.83 -11.95 52.07
N ASN A 28 -5.16 -11.78 52.12
CA ASN A 28 -6.13 -12.82 51.77
C ASN A 28 -6.77 -12.63 50.38
N ASP A 29 -6.45 -11.53 49.68
CA ASP A 29 -6.95 -11.32 48.32
C ASP A 29 -6.11 -12.11 47.31
N VAL A 30 -6.78 -12.61 46.28
CA VAL A 30 -6.14 -13.25 45.13
C VAL A 30 -5.99 -12.22 44.01
N GLU A 31 -4.91 -12.33 43.24
CA GLU A 31 -4.72 -11.59 41.99
C GLU A 31 -5.95 -11.76 41.09
N LYS A 32 -6.49 -10.65 40.56
CA LYS A 32 -7.64 -10.67 39.66
C LYS A 32 -7.22 -10.28 38.26
N ILE A 33 -7.58 -11.10 37.29
CA ILE A 33 -7.36 -10.83 35.87
C ILE A 33 -8.69 -10.38 35.26
N ILE A 34 -8.70 -9.18 34.69
CA ILE A 34 -9.88 -8.60 34.05
C ILE A 34 -9.63 -8.50 32.54
N GLN A 35 -10.59 -8.98 31.75
CA GLN A 35 -10.56 -8.76 30.31
C GLN A 35 -11.08 -7.36 29.97
N LEU A 36 -10.23 -6.57 29.33
CA LEU A 36 -10.51 -5.21 28.89
C LEU A 36 -11.18 -5.19 27.51
N SER A 37 -10.74 -6.07 26.60
CA SER A 37 -11.25 -6.13 25.22
C SER A 37 -10.97 -7.48 24.55
N SER A 38 -11.52 -7.66 23.34
CA SER A 38 -10.95 -8.56 22.33
C SER A 38 -9.50 -8.16 21.99
N PRO A 39 -8.75 -8.99 21.24
CA PRO A 39 -7.42 -8.59 20.80
C PRO A 39 -7.47 -7.27 20.02
N ILE A 40 -6.74 -6.28 20.49
CA ILE A 40 -6.48 -5.01 19.81
C ILE A 40 -4.96 -4.86 19.82
N ILE A 41 -4.35 -5.05 18.66
CA ILE A 41 -2.92 -5.01 18.44
C ILE A 41 -2.62 -3.72 17.69
N ILE A 42 -1.71 -2.91 18.22
CA ILE A 42 -1.10 -1.83 17.46
C ILE A 42 0.12 -2.45 16.77
N GLU A 43 0.04 -2.61 15.47
CA GLU A 43 1.08 -3.27 14.68
C GLU A 43 2.22 -2.29 14.40
N ASN A 44 1.86 -1.09 13.93
CA ASN A 44 2.81 -0.04 13.58
C ASN A 44 2.28 1.35 13.97
N LYS A 45 3.19 2.32 14.09
CA LYS A 45 2.87 3.75 14.19
C LYS A 45 3.73 4.55 13.22
N PHE A 46 3.17 5.55 12.54
CA PHE A 46 3.89 6.36 11.56
C PHE A 46 3.34 7.79 11.54
N LEU A 47 4.12 8.73 11.03
CA LEU A 47 3.67 10.10 10.79
C LEU A 47 3.15 10.23 9.36
N ASP A 48 1.95 10.78 9.21
CA ASP A 48 1.45 11.19 7.90
C ASP A 48 2.28 12.39 7.40
N PRO A 49 3.01 12.28 6.28
CA PRO A 49 3.89 13.35 5.80
C PRO A 49 3.12 14.60 5.37
N SER A 50 1.84 14.49 5.02
CA SER A 50 1.03 15.62 4.55
C SER A 50 0.45 16.45 5.70
N THR A 51 0.20 15.82 6.85
CA THR A 51 -0.47 16.48 7.98
C THR A 51 0.39 16.54 9.25
N GLY A 52 1.46 15.75 9.33
CA GLY A 52 2.27 15.56 10.53
C GLY A 52 1.54 14.78 11.63
N VAL A 53 0.32 14.28 11.37
CA VAL A 53 -0.48 13.53 12.35
C VAL A 53 0.04 12.11 12.44
N GLU A 54 0.24 11.63 13.66
CA GLU A 54 0.62 10.24 13.88
C GLU A 54 -0.59 9.31 13.70
N LYS A 55 -0.43 8.29 12.87
CA LYS A 55 -1.40 7.24 12.59
C LYS A 55 -0.90 5.88 13.05
N LEU A 56 -1.85 4.98 13.29
CA LEU A 56 -1.63 3.64 13.80
C LEU A 56 -2.24 2.62 12.85
N ILE A 57 -1.56 1.49 12.65
CA ILE A 57 -2.14 0.27 12.09
C ILE A 57 -2.66 -0.56 13.25
N ILE A 58 -3.97 -0.79 13.29
CA ILE A 58 -4.68 -1.51 14.35
C ILE A 58 -5.27 -2.79 13.77
N THR A 59 -4.96 -3.93 14.38
CA THR A 59 -5.44 -5.25 13.95
C THR A 59 -5.98 -6.11 15.09
N ASP A 60 -6.84 -7.07 14.77
CA ASP A 60 -7.26 -8.15 15.66
C ASP A 60 -6.32 -9.39 15.58
N GLY A 61 -5.28 -9.31 14.73
CA GLY A 61 -4.36 -10.42 14.44
C GLY A 61 -4.98 -11.49 13.54
N LYS A 62 -6.12 -11.20 12.91
CA LYS A 62 -6.84 -12.12 12.01
C LYS A 62 -7.23 -11.41 10.72
N ASN A 63 -8.39 -10.76 10.71
CA ASN A 63 -9.06 -10.27 9.49
C ASN A 63 -9.33 -8.76 9.53
N ILE A 64 -9.19 -8.13 10.70
CA ILE A 64 -9.44 -6.71 10.86
C ILE A 64 -8.10 -6.00 10.80
N GLU A 65 -7.96 -5.05 9.88
CA GLU A 65 -6.84 -4.12 9.80
C GLU A 65 -7.38 -2.72 9.51
N ARG A 66 -7.00 -1.75 10.33
CA ARG A 66 -7.49 -0.36 10.26
C ARG A 66 -6.34 0.61 10.41
N ILE A 67 -6.37 1.68 9.62
CA ILE A 67 -5.50 2.83 9.80
C ILE A 67 -6.32 3.93 10.46
N GLU A 68 -5.93 4.38 11.65
CA GLU A 68 -6.62 5.44 12.39
C GLU A 68 -5.59 6.44 12.94
N ALA A 69 -6.01 7.69 13.14
CA ALA A 69 -5.18 8.67 13.85
C ALA A 69 -4.98 8.23 15.31
N SER A 70 -3.83 8.55 15.90
CA SER A 70 -3.47 8.06 17.24
C SER A 70 -4.41 8.53 18.37
N ASP A 71 -5.19 9.57 18.12
CA ASP A 71 -6.23 10.04 19.05
C ASP A 71 -7.41 9.05 19.22
N ILE A 72 -7.50 8.03 18.35
CA ILE A 72 -8.40 6.88 18.54
C ILE A 72 -8.16 6.16 19.87
N LEU A 73 -6.94 6.23 20.41
CA LEU A 73 -6.58 5.62 21.69
C LEU A 73 -7.05 6.41 22.90
N THR A 74 -7.71 7.57 22.72
CA THR A 74 -8.32 8.30 23.82
C THR A 74 -9.56 7.56 24.33
N SER A 75 -9.85 7.63 25.63
CA SER A 75 -11.05 6.99 26.20
C SER A 75 -12.37 7.46 25.57
N PHE A 76 -12.37 8.63 24.93
CA PHE A 76 -13.53 9.16 24.22
C PHE A 76 -13.72 8.51 22.84
N LYS A 77 -12.64 8.33 22.06
CA LYS A 77 -12.72 7.79 20.69
C LYS A 77 -12.61 6.27 20.62
N LEU A 78 -11.98 5.65 21.61
CA LEU A 78 -11.68 4.22 21.63
C LEU A 78 -12.92 3.31 21.47
N PRO A 79 -14.10 3.60 22.06
CA PRO A 79 -15.33 2.83 21.79
C PRO A 79 -15.73 2.83 20.30
N GLY A 80 -15.28 3.81 19.53
CA GLY A 80 -15.47 3.87 18.08
C GLY A 80 -14.88 2.68 17.32
N LEU A 81 -13.95 1.91 17.92
CA LEU A 81 -13.45 0.67 17.33
C LEU A 81 -14.52 -0.44 17.30
N ILE A 82 -15.56 -0.37 18.12
CA ILE A 82 -16.65 -1.35 18.12
C ILE A 82 -17.34 -1.44 16.75
N LYS A 83 -17.46 -0.31 16.04
CA LYS A 83 -18.05 -0.27 14.69
C LYS A 83 -17.28 -1.10 13.66
N TYR A 84 -16.04 -1.45 13.95
CA TYR A 84 -15.18 -2.27 13.10
C TYR A 84 -15.09 -3.74 13.57
N GLY A 85 -15.82 -4.13 14.61
CA GLY A 85 -15.90 -5.52 15.08
C GLY A 85 -15.07 -5.84 16.33
N PHE A 86 -14.37 -4.86 16.92
CA PHE A 86 -13.69 -5.05 18.19
C PHE A 86 -14.71 -5.10 19.35
N ASN A 87 -14.48 -5.96 20.35
CA ASN A 87 -15.27 -5.97 21.58
C ASN A 87 -14.52 -5.23 22.68
N ILE A 88 -15.15 -4.25 23.33
CA ILE A 88 -14.51 -3.41 24.35
C ILE A 88 -15.39 -3.38 25.60
N ASN A 89 -14.79 -3.66 26.76
CA ASN A 89 -15.45 -3.50 28.04
C ASN A 89 -15.36 -2.04 28.50
N GLU A 90 -16.38 -1.25 28.17
CA GLU A 90 -16.40 0.20 28.43
C GLU A 90 -16.24 0.57 29.90
N ARG A 91 -16.57 -0.35 30.84
CA ARG A 91 -16.33 -0.15 32.28
C ARG A 91 -14.86 0.14 32.59
N TYR A 92 -13.94 -0.40 31.79
CA TYR A 92 -12.49 -0.27 31.97
C TYR A 92 -11.82 0.53 30.84
N ILE A 93 -12.58 1.37 30.12
CA ILE A 93 -12.10 2.09 28.93
C ILE A 93 -10.85 2.94 29.19
N LYS A 94 -10.75 3.58 30.35
CA LYS A 94 -9.58 4.39 30.74
C LYS A 94 -8.33 3.53 30.88
N SER A 95 -8.48 2.33 31.43
CA SER A 95 -7.38 1.38 31.61
C SER A 95 -6.94 0.81 30.27
N LEU A 96 -7.88 0.41 29.42
CA LEU A 96 -7.59 -0.03 28.05
C LEU A 96 -6.92 1.06 27.21
N SER A 97 -7.42 2.30 27.28
CA SER A 97 -6.83 3.47 26.64
C SER A 97 -5.36 3.63 27.02
N TYR A 98 -5.04 3.54 28.31
CA TYR A 98 -3.65 3.67 28.78
C TYR A 98 -2.78 2.46 28.39
N ALA A 99 -3.33 1.25 28.45
CA ALA A 99 -2.64 0.03 28.03
C ALA A 99 -2.26 0.08 26.54
N LEU A 100 -3.17 0.52 25.67
CA LEU A 100 -2.90 0.68 24.23
C LEU A 100 -1.90 1.80 23.95
N GLN A 101 -1.94 2.90 24.70
CA GLN A 101 -0.92 3.96 24.58
C GLN A 101 0.47 3.46 25.02
N SER A 102 0.54 2.59 26.03
CA SER A 102 1.79 1.95 26.48
C SER A 102 2.33 1.00 25.41
N MET A 103 1.45 0.20 24.78
CA MET A 103 1.80 -0.63 23.62
C MET A 103 2.35 0.22 22.47
N ARG A 104 1.65 1.30 22.08
CA ARG A 104 2.13 2.27 21.08
C ARG A 104 3.50 2.85 21.43
N GLN A 105 3.71 3.20 22.70
CA GLN A 105 4.99 3.78 23.14
C GLN A 105 6.16 2.81 22.96
N SER A 106 5.92 1.51 23.14
CA SER A 106 6.93 0.46 22.96
C SER A 106 7.34 0.20 21.51
N LEU A 107 6.52 0.63 20.53
CA LEU A 107 6.81 0.45 19.11
C LEU A 107 7.79 1.51 18.58
N PRO A 108 8.66 1.16 17.62
CA PRO A 108 9.45 2.14 16.87
C PRO A 108 8.55 2.97 15.94
N LEU A 109 9.06 4.11 15.47
CA LEU A 109 8.36 4.92 14.46
C LEU A 109 8.62 4.34 13.07
N SER A 110 7.56 3.82 12.45
CA SER A 110 7.60 3.26 11.10
C SER A 110 7.74 4.33 10.02
N LYS A 111 8.44 3.99 8.94
CA LYS A 111 8.62 4.85 7.77
C LYS A 111 7.51 4.58 6.76
N LEU A 112 6.81 5.64 6.37
CA LEU A 112 5.78 5.58 5.35
C LEU A 112 6.35 5.98 3.99
N TYR A 113 6.32 5.05 3.04
CA TYR A 113 6.61 5.34 1.64
C TYR A 113 5.30 5.41 0.86
N THR A 114 5.05 6.57 0.25
CA THR A 114 3.88 6.77 -0.61
C THR A 114 4.28 6.59 -2.07
N GLY A 115 3.63 5.67 -2.76
CA GLY A 115 3.88 5.39 -4.16
C GLY A 115 4.05 3.91 -4.48
N VAL A 116 4.31 3.66 -5.76
CA VAL A 116 4.36 2.32 -6.35
C VAL A 116 5.58 2.16 -7.25
N GLY A 117 6.06 0.94 -7.39
CA GLY A 117 7.26 0.60 -8.15
C GLY A 117 8.49 0.66 -7.27
N VAL A 118 9.59 1.13 -7.84
CA VAL A 118 10.87 1.24 -7.16
C VAL A 118 10.90 2.51 -6.30
N LEU A 119 10.98 2.32 -4.98
CA LEU A 119 11.11 3.39 -3.99
C LEU A 119 12.50 3.28 -3.35
N GLN A 120 13.26 4.37 -3.41
CA GLN A 120 14.58 4.45 -2.80
C GLN A 120 14.43 4.97 -1.36
N SER A 121 15.00 4.25 -0.40
CA SER A 121 15.29 4.81 0.91
C SER A 121 16.70 5.38 0.86
N ASP A 122 16.89 6.61 1.33
CA ASP A 122 18.18 7.31 1.27
C ASP A 122 19.30 6.53 1.97
N ASP A 123 18.99 5.70 2.97
CA ASP A 123 19.98 5.02 3.82
C ASP A 123 19.79 3.49 4.00
N GLU A 124 18.69 2.89 3.50
CA GLU A 124 18.31 1.52 3.90
C GLU A 124 18.23 0.52 2.74
N GLY A 125 18.51 0.93 1.51
CA GLY A 125 18.38 0.06 0.35
C GLY A 125 17.05 0.26 -0.38
N MET A 126 16.66 -0.74 -1.17
CA MET A 126 15.64 -0.57 -2.19
C MET A 126 14.35 -1.29 -1.81
N VAL A 127 13.25 -0.57 -1.91
CA VAL A 127 11.90 -1.11 -1.69
C VAL A 127 11.16 -1.15 -3.02
N ILE A 128 10.58 -2.29 -3.36
CA ILE A 128 9.64 -2.41 -4.48
C ILE A 128 8.24 -2.46 -3.88
N SER A 129 7.50 -1.37 -4.01
CA SER A 129 6.12 -1.24 -3.56
C SER A 129 5.16 -1.68 -4.66
N LEU A 130 4.46 -2.80 -4.49
CA LEU A 130 3.43 -3.27 -5.41
C LEU A 130 2.13 -3.56 -4.64
N ASP A 131 1.59 -4.77 -4.75
CA ASP A 131 0.49 -5.25 -3.88
C ASP A 131 0.95 -5.42 -2.43
N LYS A 132 2.25 -5.69 -2.26
CA LYS A 132 2.99 -5.80 -1.01
C LYS A 132 4.37 -5.17 -1.20
N PRO A 133 5.05 -4.80 -0.10
CA PRO A 133 6.43 -4.37 -0.19
C PRO A 133 7.37 -5.57 -0.40
N TYR A 134 8.34 -5.40 -1.29
CA TYR A 134 9.44 -6.34 -1.49
C TYR A 134 10.75 -5.61 -1.20
N PHE A 135 11.61 -6.24 -0.42
CA PHE A 135 12.80 -5.61 0.13
C PHE A 135 14.06 -6.18 -0.53
N SER A 136 15.05 -5.32 -0.77
CA SER A 136 16.36 -5.75 -1.21
C SER A 136 17.15 -6.40 -0.07
N LYS A 137 18.25 -7.08 -0.38
CA LYS A 137 19.01 -7.87 0.62
C LYS A 137 19.69 -7.01 1.69
N GLU A 138 19.83 -5.73 1.41
CA GLU A 138 20.41 -4.72 2.30
C GLU A 138 19.46 -4.34 3.45
N ILE A 139 18.16 -4.61 3.32
CA ILE A 139 17.14 -4.33 4.34
C ILE A 139 17.04 -5.53 5.29
N GLU A 140 17.34 -5.32 6.57
CA GLU A 140 17.13 -6.33 7.60
C GLU A 140 15.65 -6.56 7.89
N GLN A 141 15.29 -7.75 8.36
CA GLN A 141 13.88 -8.09 8.66
C GLN A 141 13.26 -7.18 9.73
N SER A 142 14.06 -6.70 10.69
CA SER A 142 13.66 -5.71 11.70
C SER A 142 13.21 -4.41 11.04
N GLN A 143 13.99 -3.89 10.10
CA GLN A 143 13.69 -2.68 9.33
C GLN A 143 12.49 -2.89 8.40
N ALA A 144 12.41 -4.07 7.75
CA ALA A 144 11.30 -4.42 6.86
C ALA A 144 9.94 -4.35 7.56
N ASN A 145 9.87 -4.77 8.83
CA ASN A 145 8.64 -4.71 9.62
C ASN A 145 8.23 -3.27 9.99
N GLU A 146 9.15 -2.32 9.90
CA GLU A 146 8.93 -0.90 10.18
C GLU A 146 8.61 -0.08 8.91
N ILE A 147 8.61 -0.71 7.74
CA ILE A 147 8.33 -0.04 6.47
C ILE A 147 6.86 -0.28 6.07
N ILE A 148 6.16 0.82 5.84
CA ILE A 148 4.77 0.81 5.35
C ILE A 148 4.78 1.41 3.94
N CYS A 149 4.15 0.71 2.99
CA CYS A 149 3.96 1.20 1.64
C CYS A 149 2.49 1.46 1.36
N GLU A 150 2.17 2.67 0.92
CA GLU A 150 0.81 3.05 0.52
C GLU A 150 0.74 3.27 -0.99
N THR A 151 -0.22 2.61 -1.63
CA THR A 151 -0.50 2.72 -3.07
C THR A 151 -1.98 3.02 -3.30
N HIS A 152 -2.27 3.91 -4.25
CA HIS A 152 -3.64 4.20 -4.68
C HIS A 152 -4.14 3.25 -5.78
N TYR A 153 -3.31 2.32 -6.26
CA TYR A 153 -3.63 1.39 -7.34
C TYR A 153 -4.16 0.04 -6.83
N ASP A 154 -5.11 -0.55 -7.57
CA ASP A 154 -5.61 -1.93 -7.40
C ASP A 154 -4.63 -2.92 -8.06
N LEU A 155 -3.61 -3.30 -7.29
CA LEU A 155 -2.57 -4.25 -7.69
C LEU A 155 -2.81 -5.65 -7.10
N GLN A 156 -3.89 -5.83 -6.34
CA GLN A 156 -4.16 -7.10 -5.68
C GLN A 156 -4.33 -8.22 -6.72
N PRO A 157 -3.60 -9.34 -6.59
CA PRO A 157 -3.69 -10.45 -7.53
C PRO A 157 -5.13 -10.97 -7.65
N LYS A 158 -5.62 -11.12 -8.88
CA LYS A 158 -6.93 -11.73 -9.16
C LYS A 158 -6.78 -12.95 -10.06
N GLY A 159 -7.44 -14.04 -9.69
CA GLY A 159 -7.35 -15.31 -10.41
C GLY A 159 -6.10 -16.10 -10.03
N THR A 160 -5.47 -16.76 -11.00
CA THR A 160 -4.27 -17.59 -10.76
C THR A 160 -3.20 -17.32 -11.80
N PHE A 161 -1.93 -17.35 -11.38
CA PHE A 161 -0.79 -17.28 -12.30
C PHE A 161 -0.87 -18.37 -13.38
N LYS A 162 -1.23 -19.61 -13.02
CA LYS A 162 -1.40 -20.73 -13.96
C LYS A 162 -2.44 -20.41 -15.05
N GLY A 163 -3.54 -19.73 -14.68
CA GLY A 163 -4.56 -19.28 -15.62
C GLY A 163 -4.01 -18.25 -16.61
N TRP A 164 -3.33 -17.22 -16.10
CA TRP A 164 -2.69 -16.20 -16.93
C TRP A 164 -1.61 -16.79 -17.84
N TRP A 165 -0.76 -17.68 -17.31
CA TRP A 165 0.29 -18.35 -18.06
C TRP A 165 -0.25 -19.24 -19.18
N LYS A 166 -1.35 -19.95 -18.95
CA LYS A 166 -2.03 -20.73 -19.99
C LYS A 166 -2.56 -19.83 -21.11
N MET A 167 -3.09 -18.65 -20.78
CA MET A 167 -3.50 -17.65 -21.76
C MET A 167 -2.29 -17.15 -22.56
N TYR A 168 -1.19 -16.82 -21.88
CA TYR A 168 0.05 -16.39 -22.53
C TYR A 168 0.55 -17.43 -23.55
N LEU A 169 0.69 -18.69 -23.14
CA LEU A 169 1.17 -19.77 -24.01
C LEU A 169 0.25 -20.05 -25.22
N LYS A 170 -1.06 -19.86 -25.06
CA LYS A 170 -2.05 -20.17 -26.10
C LYS A 170 -2.27 -19.01 -27.07
N GLN A 171 -2.28 -17.77 -26.57
CA GLN A 171 -2.77 -16.60 -27.31
C GLN A 171 -1.68 -15.55 -27.59
N VAL A 172 -0.60 -15.52 -26.79
CA VAL A 172 0.45 -14.51 -26.89
C VAL A 172 1.71 -15.07 -27.53
N LYS A 173 2.14 -16.26 -27.08
CA LYS A 173 3.36 -16.90 -27.56
C LYS A 173 3.34 -17.07 -29.08
N GLY A 174 4.39 -16.60 -29.76
CA GLY A 174 4.51 -16.63 -31.21
C GLY A 174 3.87 -15.42 -31.93
N ASN A 175 3.22 -14.51 -31.20
CA ASN A 175 2.78 -13.23 -31.72
C ASN A 175 3.69 -12.11 -31.20
N LEU A 176 4.59 -11.64 -32.07
CA LEU A 176 5.59 -10.63 -31.74
C LEU A 176 5.00 -9.37 -31.07
N LEU A 177 3.86 -8.87 -31.55
CA LEU A 177 3.26 -7.64 -31.03
C LEU A 177 2.69 -7.82 -29.62
N LEU A 178 2.09 -8.98 -29.35
CA LEU A 178 1.54 -9.29 -28.02
C LEU A 178 2.65 -9.61 -27.02
N GLU A 179 3.71 -10.31 -27.46
CA GLU A 179 4.90 -10.53 -26.65
C GLU A 179 5.57 -9.20 -26.30
N LEU A 180 5.70 -8.29 -27.28
CA LEU A 180 6.25 -6.97 -27.07
C LEU A 180 5.42 -6.13 -26.10
N ALA A 181 4.08 -6.23 -26.13
CA ALA A 181 3.22 -5.55 -25.16
C ALA A 181 3.49 -5.98 -23.71
N VAL A 182 3.73 -7.28 -23.48
CA VAL A 182 4.12 -7.81 -22.16
C VAL A 182 5.52 -7.32 -21.77
N VAL A 183 6.47 -7.30 -22.71
CA VAL A 183 7.83 -6.80 -22.47
C VAL A 183 7.82 -5.32 -22.13
N PHE A 184 7.04 -4.49 -22.82
CA PHE A 184 6.89 -3.06 -22.52
C PHE A 184 6.41 -2.84 -21.08
N ALA A 185 5.41 -3.59 -20.65
CA ALA A 185 4.94 -3.52 -19.28
C ALA A 185 5.99 -3.97 -18.26
N ALA A 186 6.70 -5.08 -18.51
CA ALA A 186 7.76 -5.52 -17.60
C ALA A 186 8.93 -4.53 -17.54
N SER A 187 9.21 -3.87 -18.68
CA SER A 187 10.30 -2.91 -18.79
C SER A 187 10.10 -1.66 -17.93
N SER A 188 8.87 -1.31 -17.51
CA SER A 188 8.65 -0.13 -16.67
C SER A 188 9.34 -0.25 -15.32
N LEU A 189 9.23 -1.43 -14.67
CA LEU A 189 9.86 -1.67 -13.37
C LEU A 189 11.39 -1.78 -13.53
N VAL A 190 11.85 -2.44 -14.59
CA VAL A 190 13.28 -2.58 -14.89
C VAL A 190 13.92 -1.23 -15.18
N THR A 191 13.26 -0.37 -15.96
CA THR A 191 13.75 0.98 -16.26
C THR A 191 13.85 1.81 -15.00
N ALA A 192 12.84 1.76 -14.13
CA ALA A 192 12.87 2.45 -12.85
C ALA A 192 14.02 1.94 -11.95
N PHE A 193 14.23 0.62 -11.91
CA PHE A 193 15.36 0.01 -11.21
C PHE A 193 16.70 0.52 -11.75
N LEU A 194 16.90 0.51 -13.06
CA LEU A 194 18.13 1.00 -13.68
C LEU A 194 18.35 2.49 -13.41
N LYS A 195 17.28 3.30 -13.43
CA LYS A 195 17.37 4.72 -13.10
C LYS A 195 17.83 4.94 -11.67
N THR A 196 17.30 4.19 -10.70
CA THR A 196 17.73 4.29 -9.30
C THR A 196 19.19 3.86 -9.08
N ARG A 197 19.74 3.06 -10.00
CA ARG A 197 21.16 2.68 -10.01
C ARG A 197 22.05 3.67 -10.79
N HIS A 198 21.47 4.76 -11.30
CA HIS A 198 22.14 5.73 -12.18
C HIS A 198 22.72 5.12 -13.47
N GLU A 199 22.21 3.95 -13.89
CA GLU A 199 22.61 3.29 -15.14
C GLU A 199 21.92 3.90 -16.37
N VAL A 200 20.77 4.56 -16.16
CA VAL A 200 20.03 5.29 -17.18
C VAL A 200 19.52 6.62 -16.62
N GLU A 201 19.49 7.66 -17.47
CA GLU A 201 18.99 8.98 -17.07
C GLU A 201 17.46 9.13 -17.23
N PHE A 202 16.85 8.37 -18.14
CA PHE A 202 15.42 8.49 -18.42
C PHE A 202 14.57 7.72 -17.39
N ALA A 203 13.41 8.30 -17.03
CA ALA A 203 12.51 7.76 -16.01
C ALA A 203 11.61 6.62 -16.48
N GLY A 204 11.46 6.49 -17.80
CA GLY A 204 10.52 5.58 -18.41
C GLY A 204 10.39 5.85 -19.90
N THR A 205 9.57 5.03 -20.56
CA THR A 205 9.30 5.14 -21.99
C THR A 205 7.80 5.18 -22.22
N ILE A 206 7.36 6.05 -23.13
CA ILE A 206 5.96 6.13 -23.55
C ILE A 206 5.80 5.32 -24.83
N PHE A 207 4.95 4.30 -24.79
CA PHE A 207 4.61 3.49 -25.94
C PHE A 207 3.25 3.91 -26.49
N SER A 208 3.15 4.09 -27.81
CA SER A 208 1.88 4.42 -28.48
C SER A 208 1.48 3.28 -29.41
N PHE A 209 0.34 2.65 -29.13
CA PHE A 209 -0.25 1.65 -30.02
C PHE A 209 -1.13 2.39 -31.03
N MET A 210 -0.63 2.53 -32.26
CA MET A 210 -1.35 3.18 -33.35
C MET A 210 -1.84 2.15 -34.38
N GLY A 211 -3.00 2.44 -34.99
CA GLY A 211 -3.58 1.60 -36.02
C GLY A 211 -5.10 1.75 -36.10
N ASN A 212 -5.70 1.13 -37.12
CA ASN A 212 -7.14 1.20 -37.38
C ASN A 212 -7.98 0.71 -36.19
N SER A 213 -9.22 1.15 -36.12
CA SER A 213 -10.16 0.64 -35.09
C SER A 213 -10.27 -0.89 -35.18
N SER A 214 -10.52 -1.53 -34.03
CA SER A 214 -10.73 -2.99 -33.93
C SER A 214 -9.54 -3.89 -34.31
N THR A 215 -8.31 -3.38 -34.29
CA THR A 215 -7.09 -4.17 -34.53
C THR A 215 -6.48 -4.78 -33.26
N GLY A 216 -7.18 -4.75 -32.12
CA GLY A 216 -6.70 -5.34 -30.86
C GLY A 216 -5.79 -4.45 -30.01
N LYS A 217 -5.68 -3.14 -30.31
CA LYS A 217 -4.84 -2.18 -29.55
C LYS A 217 -5.17 -2.15 -28.05
N SER A 218 -6.44 -1.92 -27.71
CA SER A 218 -6.89 -1.88 -26.31
C SER A 218 -6.75 -3.25 -25.64
N THR A 219 -6.87 -4.35 -26.39
CA THR A 219 -6.63 -5.71 -25.89
C THR A 219 -5.16 -5.95 -25.56
N ALA A 220 -4.24 -5.56 -26.44
CA ALA A 220 -2.80 -5.64 -26.19
C ALA A 220 -2.38 -4.74 -25.01
N ALA A 221 -3.00 -3.56 -24.88
CA ALA A 221 -2.77 -2.66 -23.76
C ALA A 221 -3.27 -3.26 -22.43
N ALA A 222 -4.45 -3.88 -22.42
CA ALA A 222 -4.97 -4.59 -21.25
C ALA A 222 -4.09 -5.80 -20.88
N LEU A 223 -3.58 -6.53 -21.87
CA LEU A 223 -2.60 -7.60 -21.66
C LEU A 223 -1.33 -7.06 -20.99
N ALA A 224 -0.81 -5.93 -21.46
CA ALA A 224 0.39 -5.30 -20.90
C ALA A 224 0.23 -5.03 -19.40
N VAL A 225 -0.82 -4.33 -18.99
CA VAL A 225 -1.00 -3.96 -17.57
C VAL A 225 -1.46 -5.12 -16.68
N SER A 226 -1.95 -6.22 -17.26
CA SER A 226 -2.38 -7.40 -16.49
C SER A 226 -1.26 -8.10 -15.71
N ILE A 227 0.01 -7.79 -16.00
CA ILE A 227 1.15 -8.33 -15.26
C ILE A 227 1.33 -7.70 -13.88
N ALA A 228 0.80 -6.48 -13.67
CA ALA A 228 1.04 -5.68 -12.48
C ALA A 228 -0.22 -5.46 -11.64
N GLY A 229 -1.40 -5.52 -12.24
CA GLY A 229 -2.64 -5.25 -11.51
C GLY A 229 -3.87 -5.32 -12.40
N ASN A 230 -4.95 -4.68 -11.96
CA ASN A 230 -6.25 -4.78 -12.60
C ASN A 230 -6.26 -4.13 -14.01
N PRO A 231 -6.47 -4.90 -15.09
CA PRO A 231 -6.44 -4.39 -16.47
C PRO A 231 -7.78 -3.86 -16.96
N THR A 232 -8.80 -3.78 -16.09
CA THR A 232 -10.15 -3.33 -16.45
C THR A 232 -10.30 -1.81 -16.25
N LYS A 233 -11.32 -1.21 -16.86
CA LYS A 233 -11.65 0.21 -16.63
C LYS A 233 -12.23 0.38 -15.23
N GLY A 234 -11.67 1.30 -14.44
CA GLY A 234 -12.10 1.60 -13.08
C GLY A 234 -11.39 2.82 -12.51
N SER A 235 -11.67 3.16 -11.25
CA SER A 235 -11.09 4.36 -10.61
C SER A 235 -9.63 4.19 -10.22
N ASN A 236 -9.24 3.00 -9.75
CA ASN A 236 -7.92 2.69 -9.20
C ASN A 236 -7.17 1.66 -10.05
N THR A 237 -7.59 1.44 -11.29
CA THR A 237 -7.05 0.38 -12.15
C THR A 237 -5.92 0.88 -13.05
N LEU A 238 -5.15 -0.05 -13.61
CA LEU A 238 -4.04 0.32 -14.49
C LEU A 238 -4.49 0.72 -15.91
N PHE A 239 -5.79 0.56 -16.20
CA PHE A 239 -6.39 0.85 -17.50
C PHE A 239 -7.37 2.02 -17.39
N ARG A 240 -6.98 3.18 -17.91
CA ARG A 240 -7.75 4.43 -17.83
C ARG A 240 -7.97 5.04 -19.22
N SER A 241 -8.95 5.91 -19.36
CA SER A 241 -9.16 6.70 -20.58
C SER A 241 -8.45 8.05 -20.52
N TRP A 242 -8.18 8.65 -21.68
CA TRP A 242 -7.78 10.07 -21.77
C TRP A 242 -8.87 11.06 -21.34
N ASN A 243 -10.10 10.59 -21.12
CA ASN A 243 -11.20 11.39 -20.60
C ASN A 243 -10.94 11.81 -19.14
N GLY A 244 -10.39 13.00 -18.96
CA GLY A 244 -10.11 13.60 -17.66
C GLY A 244 -9.38 14.93 -17.81
N THR A 245 -9.35 15.73 -16.75
CA THR A 245 -8.52 16.94 -16.75
C THR A 245 -7.04 16.56 -16.68
N ARG A 246 -6.17 17.41 -17.24
CA ARG A 246 -4.71 17.23 -17.18
C ARG A 246 -4.23 16.96 -15.75
N ASN A 247 -4.66 17.77 -14.79
CA ASN A 247 -4.27 17.63 -13.38
C ASN A 247 -4.71 16.29 -12.78
N ALA A 248 -5.88 15.77 -13.17
CA ALA A 248 -6.37 14.47 -12.70
C ALA A 248 -5.60 13.29 -13.30
N LEU A 249 -5.05 13.43 -14.52
CA LEU A 249 -4.17 12.42 -15.12
C LEU A 249 -2.75 12.51 -14.53
N GLU A 250 -2.19 13.71 -14.42
CA GLU A 250 -0.87 13.93 -13.80
C GLU A 250 -0.86 13.51 -12.33
N GLY A 251 -1.91 13.79 -11.57
CA GLY A 251 -2.05 13.33 -10.19
C GLY A 251 -2.37 11.85 -10.04
N TYR A 252 -2.88 11.20 -11.08
CA TYR A 252 -3.02 9.75 -11.07
C TYR A 252 -1.67 9.06 -11.28
N LEU A 253 -0.86 9.61 -12.19
CA LEU A 253 0.46 9.08 -12.54
C LEU A 253 1.55 9.48 -11.54
N SER A 254 1.26 10.40 -10.61
CA SER A 254 2.22 10.78 -9.58
C SER A 254 2.56 9.62 -8.65
N SER A 255 3.77 9.63 -8.12
CA SER A 255 4.31 8.59 -7.23
C SER A 255 4.27 7.18 -7.84
N ASN A 256 4.33 7.07 -9.17
CA ASN A 256 4.51 5.81 -9.89
C ASN A 256 5.90 5.74 -10.50
N PHE A 257 6.70 4.80 -9.99
CA PHE A 257 8.09 4.59 -10.34
C PHE A 257 8.32 3.14 -10.79
N GLY A 258 7.43 2.59 -11.60
CA GLY A 258 7.69 1.27 -12.20
C GLY A 258 6.47 0.44 -12.57
N VAL A 259 5.25 0.91 -12.31
CA VAL A 259 4.03 0.20 -12.71
C VAL A 259 3.51 0.74 -14.05
N PRO A 260 3.21 -0.12 -15.04
CA PRO A 260 2.71 0.31 -16.32
C PRO A 260 1.27 0.82 -16.20
N ILE A 261 0.95 1.92 -16.88
CA ILE A 261 -0.38 2.50 -16.96
C ILE A 261 -0.79 2.68 -18.42
N VAL A 262 -2.03 2.34 -18.73
CA VAL A 262 -2.62 2.53 -20.05
C VAL A 262 -3.56 3.72 -20.03
N LEU A 263 -3.38 4.60 -21.01
CA LEU A 263 -4.30 5.68 -21.37
C LEU A 263 -4.92 5.35 -22.74
N ASP A 264 -6.16 4.85 -22.72
CA ASP A 264 -6.93 4.40 -23.87
C ASP A 264 -7.74 5.55 -24.48
N GLU A 265 -7.87 5.51 -25.81
CA GLU A 265 -8.67 6.43 -26.63
C GLU A 265 -8.25 7.91 -26.54
N LEU A 266 -7.19 8.30 -27.27
CA LEU A 266 -6.71 9.69 -27.32
C LEU A 266 -7.79 10.67 -27.85
N SER A 267 -8.72 10.20 -28.67
CA SER A 267 -9.84 11.02 -29.18
C SER A 267 -10.77 11.52 -28.07
N ALA A 268 -10.76 10.88 -26.90
CA ALA A 268 -11.52 11.29 -25.73
C ALA A 268 -10.81 12.35 -24.86
N ALA A 269 -9.62 12.81 -25.24
CA ALA A 269 -8.90 13.84 -24.51
C ALA A 269 -9.66 15.19 -24.54
N THR A 270 -9.84 15.79 -23.37
CA THR A 270 -10.60 17.04 -23.22
C THR A 270 -9.71 18.30 -23.23
N PHE A 271 -8.38 18.15 -23.26
CA PHE A 271 -7.42 19.23 -23.21
C PHE A 271 -6.64 19.37 -24.53
N LYS A 272 -6.34 20.63 -24.92
CA LYS A 272 -5.74 20.96 -26.21
C LYS A 272 -4.23 20.65 -26.30
N ASP A 273 -3.51 20.71 -25.18
CA ASP A 273 -2.04 20.53 -25.14
C ASP A 273 -1.65 19.10 -24.79
N THR A 274 -1.69 18.20 -25.79
CA THR A 274 -1.25 16.80 -25.64
C THR A 274 0.28 16.68 -25.70
N THR A 275 0.96 17.50 -26.50
CA THR A 275 2.41 17.52 -26.65
C THR A 275 3.11 17.86 -25.33
N GLY A 276 2.69 18.94 -24.67
CA GLY A 276 3.24 19.34 -23.38
C GLY A 276 2.96 18.33 -22.27
N PHE A 277 1.86 17.58 -22.36
CA PHE A 277 1.57 16.49 -21.43
C PHE A 277 2.52 15.30 -21.64
N VAL A 278 2.70 14.82 -22.87
CA VAL A 278 3.62 13.70 -23.19
C VAL A 278 5.05 14.02 -22.77
N TYR A 279 5.50 15.25 -22.98
CA TYR A 279 6.83 15.69 -22.56
C TYR A 279 7.04 15.64 -21.04
N ARG A 280 6.03 16.09 -20.27
CA ARG A 280 6.07 16.05 -18.81
C ARG A 280 6.04 14.62 -18.27
N LEU A 281 5.25 13.74 -18.90
CA LEU A 281 5.23 12.32 -18.54
C LEU A 281 6.60 11.68 -18.74
N GLY A 282 7.29 11.95 -19.85
CA GLY A 282 8.63 11.41 -20.11
C GLY A 282 9.68 11.89 -19.10
N ARG A 283 9.52 13.08 -18.53
CA ARG A 283 10.44 13.65 -17.54
C ARG A 283 10.08 13.33 -16.09
N GLY A 284 8.86 12.92 -15.80
CA GLY A 284 8.39 12.66 -14.43
C GLY A 284 8.31 13.90 -13.54
N THR A 285 8.30 15.11 -14.11
CA THR A 285 8.26 16.38 -13.36
C THR A 285 6.85 16.97 -13.31
N ARG A 286 6.31 17.14 -12.10
CA ARG A 286 5.28 18.16 -11.84
C ARG A 286 5.97 19.54 -11.92
N PRO A 287 5.37 20.56 -12.54
CA PRO A 287 5.75 21.92 -12.24
C PRO A 287 5.38 22.16 -10.77
N THR A 288 6.37 22.45 -9.92
CA THR A 288 6.11 23.24 -8.72
C THR A 288 5.60 24.59 -9.22
N THR A 289 4.29 24.82 -9.09
CA THR A 289 3.79 26.19 -9.10
C THR A 289 4.47 26.91 -7.94
N LEU A 290 5.32 27.87 -8.31
CA LEU A 290 5.81 28.95 -7.44
C LEU A 290 4.63 29.70 -6.81
#